data_AF-A0A8B9J4A2-F1
#
_entry.id   AF-A0A8B9J4A2-F1
#
_cell.length_a   1.000
_cell.length_b   1.000
_cell.length_c   1.000
_cell.angle_alpha   90.00
_cell.angle_beta   90.00
_cell.angle_gamma   90.00
#
_symmetry.space_group_name_H-M   'P 1'
#
loop_
_entity.id
_entity.type
_entity.pdbx_description
1 polymer ?
#
loop_
_entity_poly.entity_id
_entity_poly.type
_entity_poly.pdbx_seq_one_letter_code
_entity_poly.pdbx_strand_id
1 'polypeptide(L)'
;MPVQAAQWTEFLSCPICYNEFDASNHKPISLGCSHTVCKTCLHKLHRKACPFDQTSISTDIDLLPVNCALLLLVGAQVPEGQSVCVGSSEDTEHYDVCRTCVEELALYLKPISGGKGVVSLSPSTLSRPMQRKLVTLVNCQLVEEEGRTRAVRAARSLGERTVTELILQHQNPTQLSANLWAAVRARGCQFLGPAMQEDALKLVLLALEDGSALSRKVLVLFVVQKLEARFPQASKTSIGHVVQLLYRASCFKVTKRDEDSSLMQLKEEFRTYEALRREHDAQIVHIAMEAGLRISPEQWSSLLYGDLVHKSHMQSIIDKLQSPESFAKSVQELTIVLQRTGDPANLNSLRAPLELLAALDHNPDAAAPSWEELENVMLGVKVVVHGLVEFIQNFSKKSHEAFQSQPNSKYKTSMCRDLRQQGSCPRGANCTFAHTQDELEKTSTYIL
;
A
#
# COMPACT_ATOMS: atom_id res chain seq x y z
N MET A 1 30.02 -18.41 -5.20
CA MET A 1 29.23 -17.51 -4.34
C MET A 1 27.98 -17.13 -5.11
N PRO A 2 26.78 -17.11 -4.51
CA PRO A 2 25.60 -16.59 -5.19
C PRO A 2 25.87 -15.14 -5.61
N VAL A 3 25.66 -14.84 -6.89
CA VAL A 3 25.76 -13.48 -7.43
C VAL A 3 24.60 -12.68 -6.86
N GLN A 4 24.83 -11.43 -6.44
CA GLN A 4 23.76 -10.58 -5.94
C GLN A 4 22.69 -10.41 -7.02
N ALA A 5 21.42 -10.67 -6.67
CA ALA A 5 20.31 -10.46 -7.59
C ALA A 5 20.25 -8.99 -8.03
N ALA A 6 19.93 -8.75 -9.31
CA ALA A 6 19.79 -7.39 -9.84
C ALA A 6 18.76 -6.58 -9.05
N GLN A 7 19.05 -5.29 -8.87
CA GLN A 7 18.05 -4.37 -8.36
C GLN A 7 16.90 -4.29 -9.36
N TRP A 8 15.66 -4.24 -8.87
CA TRP A 8 14.47 -4.17 -9.73
C TRP A 8 14.44 -2.94 -10.66
N THR A 9 15.28 -1.93 -10.39
CA THR A 9 15.47 -0.72 -11.20
C THR A 9 16.42 -0.91 -12.38
N GLU A 10 17.24 -1.97 -12.39
CA GLU A 10 18.25 -2.28 -13.42
C GLU A 10 17.78 -3.43 -14.34
N PHE A 11 16.47 -3.55 -14.53
CA PHE A 11 15.82 -4.66 -15.23
C PHE A 11 16.02 -4.66 -16.76
N LEU A 12 16.69 -3.65 -17.33
CA LEU A 12 17.02 -3.54 -18.75
C LEU A 12 18.46 -3.98 -19.08
N SER A 13 19.23 -4.42 -18.09
CA SER A 13 20.61 -4.87 -18.28
C SER A 13 20.80 -6.29 -17.76
N CYS A 14 21.71 -7.02 -18.40
CA CYS A 14 22.07 -8.35 -17.96
C CYS A 14 22.81 -8.30 -16.62
N PRO A 15 22.37 -9.01 -15.58
CA PRO A 15 23.01 -8.99 -14.26
C PRO A 15 24.39 -9.65 -14.20
N ILE A 16 24.81 -10.36 -15.26
CA ILE A 16 26.10 -11.06 -15.32
C ILE A 16 27.15 -10.24 -16.06
N CYS A 17 26.84 -9.77 -17.27
CA CYS A 17 27.79 -8.99 -18.08
C CYS A 17 27.59 -7.48 -17.98
N TYR A 18 26.55 -7.01 -17.28
CA TYR A 18 26.21 -5.60 -17.08
C TYR A 18 25.96 -4.80 -18.37
N ASN A 19 25.82 -5.49 -19.51
CA ASN A 19 25.43 -4.87 -20.77
C ASN A 19 23.92 -4.73 -20.83
N GLU A 20 23.47 -3.62 -21.40
CA GLU A 20 22.07 -3.41 -21.77
C GLU A 20 21.61 -4.50 -22.74
N PHE A 21 20.35 -4.91 -22.61
CA PHE A 21 19.79 -5.90 -23.51
C PHE A 21 19.66 -5.35 -24.94
N ASP A 22 19.84 -6.22 -25.93
CA ASP A 22 19.76 -5.86 -27.35
C ASP A 22 19.21 -7.02 -28.20
N ALA A 23 18.83 -6.74 -29.43
CA ALA A 23 18.28 -7.74 -30.37
C ALA A 23 19.35 -8.67 -30.98
N SER A 24 20.62 -8.48 -30.66
CA SER A 24 21.77 -9.16 -31.25
C SER A 24 22.44 -10.12 -30.26
N ASN A 25 23.51 -9.70 -29.59
CA ASN A 25 24.32 -10.50 -28.69
C ASN A 25 23.72 -10.56 -27.27
N HIS A 26 23.03 -9.53 -26.79
CA HIS A 26 22.51 -9.49 -25.44
C HIS A 26 20.99 -9.69 -25.37
N LYS A 27 20.48 -10.71 -26.07
CA LYS A 27 19.04 -11.04 -26.07
C LYS A 27 18.56 -11.42 -24.66
N PRO A 28 17.56 -10.76 -24.07
CA PRO A 28 17.07 -11.08 -22.74
C PRO A 28 16.28 -12.40 -22.74
N ILE A 29 16.66 -13.34 -21.89
CA ILE A 29 15.95 -14.61 -21.68
C ILE A 29 15.49 -14.65 -20.23
N SER A 30 14.18 -14.65 -20.02
CA SER A 30 13.58 -14.91 -18.70
C SER A 30 13.69 -16.41 -18.39
N LEU A 31 14.00 -16.76 -17.16
CA LEU A 31 13.94 -18.13 -16.64
C LEU A 31 12.65 -18.33 -15.84
N GLY A 32 12.26 -19.57 -15.57
CA GLY A 32 11.08 -19.91 -14.77
C GLY A 32 11.11 -19.27 -13.39
N CYS A 33 12.32 -19.09 -12.82
CA CYS A 33 12.59 -18.36 -11.57
C CYS A 33 12.32 -16.83 -11.62
N SER A 34 11.95 -16.29 -12.78
CA SER A 34 11.80 -14.85 -13.08
C SER A 34 13.08 -14.02 -13.00
N HIS A 35 14.25 -14.66 -13.02
CA HIS A 35 15.49 -13.98 -13.33
C HIS A 35 15.68 -13.89 -14.85
N THR A 36 16.12 -12.72 -15.33
CA THR A 36 16.38 -12.49 -16.75
C THR A 36 17.88 -12.33 -16.97
N VAL A 37 18.43 -13.12 -17.89
CA VAL A 37 19.87 -13.13 -18.24
C VAL A 37 20.01 -13.10 -19.75
N CYS A 38 21.06 -12.46 -20.27
CA CYS A 38 21.25 -12.45 -21.72
C CYS A 38 21.63 -13.86 -22.26
N LYS A 39 21.17 -14.18 -23.47
CA LYS A 39 21.37 -15.49 -24.10
C LYS A 39 22.85 -15.91 -24.13
N THR A 40 23.76 -15.00 -24.46
CA THR A 40 25.21 -15.29 -24.45
C THR A 40 25.75 -15.63 -23.07
N CYS A 41 25.26 -15.02 -22.00
CA CYS A 41 25.69 -15.37 -20.64
C CYS A 41 25.12 -16.70 -20.18
N LEU A 42 23.87 -17.02 -20.54
CA LEU A 42 23.27 -18.33 -20.23
C LEU A 42 24.06 -19.49 -20.85
N HIS A 43 24.51 -19.36 -22.10
CA HIS A 43 25.33 -20.39 -22.76
C HIS A 43 26.71 -20.60 -22.13
N LYS A 44 27.21 -19.59 -21.39
CA LYS A 44 28.50 -19.67 -20.69
C LYS A 44 28.37 -20.29 -19.28
N LEU A 45 27.16 -20.61 -18.83
CA LEU A 45 26.96 -21.23 -17.52
C LEU A 45 27.48 -22.68 -17.54
N HIS A 46 28.34 -22.99 -16.57
CA HIS A 46 28.87 -24.35 -16.39
C HIS A 46 27.82 -25.35 -15.84
N ARG A 47 26.74 -24.85 -15.22
CA ARG A 47 25.65 -25.64 -14.66
C ARG A 47 24.33 -25.14 -15.23
N LYS A 48 23.41 -26.07 -15.52
CA LYS A 48 22.01 -25.76 -15.91
C LYS A 48 21.19 -25.33 -14.69
N ALA A 49 21.62 -24.26 -14.03
CA ALA A 49 20.97 -23.69 -12.88
C ALA A 49 21.10 -22.16 -12.92
N CYS A 50 20.07 -21.48 -12.44
CA CYS A 50 20.08 -20.03 -12.28
C CYS A 50 21.25 -19.60 -11.37
N PRO A 51 22.06 -18.62 -11.76
CA PRO A 51 23.22 -18.20 -10.97
C PRO A 51 22.87 -17.39 -9.70
N PHE A 52 21.61 -17.00 -9.54
CA PHE A 52 21.12 -16.18 -8.42
C PHE A 52 20.48 -17.01 -7.31
N ASP A 53 19.57 -17.92 -7.68
CA ASP A 53 18.78 -18.72 -6.73
C ASP A 53 18.97 -20.24 -6.88
N GLN A 54 19.81 -20.67 -7.81
CA GLN A 54 20.14 -22.09 -8.08
C GLN A 54 18.96 -22.94 -8.57
N THR A 55 17.86 -22.33 -8.99
CA THR A 55 16.73 -23.03 -9.62
C THR A 55 17.23 -23.75 -10.88
N SER A 56 16.86 -25.03 -11.04
CA SER A 56 17.24 -25.82 -12.21
C SER A 56 16.64 -25.22 -13.48
N ILE A 57 17.45 -25.13 -14.54
CA ILE A 57 16.98 -24.75 -15.87
C ILE A 57 16.70 -26.05 -16.63
N SER A 58 15.42 -26.42 -16.70
CA SER A 58 14.97 -27.67 -17.32
C SER A 58 14.87 -27.57 -18.85
N THR A 59 14.43 -26.41 -19.35
CA THR A 59 14.24 -26.16 -20.78
C THR A 59 15.57 -25.80 -21.45
N ASP A 60 15.76 -26.24 -22.70
CA ASP A 60 16.92 -25.82 -23.49
C ASP A 60 16.89 -24.29 -23.70
N ILE A 61 18.04 -23.63 -23.52
CA ILE A 61 18.18 -22.17 -23.67
C ILE A 61 17.81 -21.73 -25.08
N ASP A 62 18.03 -22.58 -26.09
CA ASP A 62 17.66 -22.27 -27.48
C ASP A 62 16.16 -22.33 -27.74
N LEU A 63 15.40 -23.05 -26.91
CA LEU A 63 13.95 -23.14 -26.97
C LEU A 63 13.25 -22.05 -26.15
N LEU A 64 13.96 -21.39 -25.24
CA LEU A 64 13.40 -20.29 -24.46
C LEU A 64 13.21 -19.04 -25.34
N PRO A 65 12.00 -18.43 -25.35
CA PRO A 65 11.76 -17.24 -26.15
C PRO A 65 12.48 -16.02 -25.57
N VAL A 66 12.80 -15.09 -26.46
CA VAL A 66 13.37 -13.80 -26.09
C VAL A 66 12.28 -12.95 -25.44
N ASN A 67 12.62 -12.26 -24.36
CA ASN A 67 11.70 -11.33 -23.70
C ASN A 67 11.57 -10.04 -24.52
N CYS A 68 10.64 -10.07 -25.47
CA CYS A 68 10.34 -8.96 -26.36
C CYS A 68 9.83 -7.72 -25.60
N ALA A 69 9.13 -7.91 -24.47
CA ALA A 69 8.67 -6.81 -23.63
C ALA A 69 9.83 -5.95 -23.12
N LEU A 70 10.97 -6.55 -22.75
CA LEU A 70 12.18 -5.80 -22.38
C LEU A 70 12.86 -5.15 -23.60
N LEU A 71 12.89 -5.83 -24.75
CA LEU A 71 13.44 -5.27 -25.99
C LEU A 71 12.68 -4.02 -26.45
N LEU A 72 11.36 -4.00 -26.30
CA LEU A 72 10.52 -2.83 -26.60
C LEU A 72 10.89 -1.61 -25.76
N LEU A 73 11.41 -1.80 -24.54
CA LEU A 73 11.79 -0.73 -23.62
C LEU A 73 13.16 -0.11 -23.92
N VAL A 74 14.07 -0.88 -24.51
CA VAL A 74 15.37 -0.39 -25.00
C VAL A 74 15.31 0.13 -26.43
N GLY A 75 14.13 0.06 -27.08
CA GLY A 75 13.93 0.54 -28.45
C GLY A 75 14.55 -0.37 -29.52
N ALA A 76 14.84 -1.63 -29.18
CA ALA A 76 15.36 -2.61 -30.12
C ALA A 76 14.26 -3.10 -31.07
N GLN A 77 14.64 -3.47 -32.29
CA GLN A 77 13.73 -4.16 -33.20
C GLN A 77 13.38 -5.54 -32.63
N VAL A 78 12.09 -5.78 -32.41
CA VAL A 78 11.59 -7.08 -31.96
C VAL A 78 11.76 -8.07 -33.13
N PRO A 79 12.31 -9.28 -32.90
CA PRO A 79 12.40 -10.28 -33.96
C PRO A 79 11.02 -10.61 -34.52
N GLU A 80 10.74 -10.24 -35.78
CA GLU A 80 9.52 -10.64 -36.46
C GLU A 80 9.54 -12.17 -36.67
N GLY A 81 8.54 -12.87 -36.12
CA GLY A 81 8.30 -14.29 -36.45
C GLY A 81 9.00 -15.35 -35.58
N GLN A 82 9.37 -15.07 -34.33
CA GLN A 82 9.72 -16.17 -33.40
C GLN A 82 8.45 -16.95 -33.03
N SER A 83 8.05 -17.90 -33.89
CA SER A 83 6.96 -18.82 -33.60
C SER A 83 7.37 -19.73 -32.45
N VAL A 84 6.64 -19.65 -31.34
CA VAL A 84 6.82 -20.50 -30.16
C VAL A 84 5.71 -21.54 -30.18
N CYS A 85 6.05 -22.81 -30.27
CA CYS A 85 5.08 -23.89 -30.14
C CYS A 85 5.09 -24.38 -28.69
N VAL A 86 4.00 -24.14 -27.96
CA VAL A 86 3.88 -24.51 -26.52
C VAL A 86 3.04 -25.77 -26.28
N GLY A 87 2.62 -26.44 -27.34
CA GLY A 87 1.74 -27.60 -27.26
C GLY A 87 0.87 -27.73 -28.50
N SER A 88 -0.43 -27.56 -28.34
CA SER A 88 -1.38 -27.52 -29.45
C SER A 88 -1.41 -26.15 -30.15
N SER A 89 -2.11 -26.08 -31.29
CA SER A 89 -2.37 -24.80 -31.98
C SER A 89 -3.17 -23.84 -31.10
N GLU A 90 -4.15 -24.35 -30.37
CA GLU A 90 -5.00 -23.59 -29.44
C GLU A 90 -4.18 -23.03 -28.26
N ASP A 91 -3.33 -23.85 -27.65
CA ASP A 91 -2.41 -23.40 -26.59
C ASP A 91 -1.47 -22.29 -27.07
N THR A 92 -1.05 -22.37 -28.34
CA THR A 92 -0.16 -21.38 -28.96
C THR A 92 -0.89 -20.05 -29.18
N GLU A 93 -2.17 -20.08 -29.57
CA GLU A 93 -3.00 -18.87 -29.67
C GLU A 93 -3.16 -18.19 -28.31
N HIS A 94 -3.48 -18.95 -27.26
CA HIS A 94 -3.58 -18.44 -25.89
C HIS A 94 -2.26 -17.82 -25.41
N TYR A 95 -1.13 -18.49 -25.67
CA TYR A 95 0.20 -17.98 -25.35
C TYR A 95 0.48 -16.63 -26.03
N ASP A 96 0.12 -16.49 -27.31
CA ASP A 96 0.36 -15.25 -28.06
C ASP A 96 -0.45 -14.07 -27.51
N VAL A 97 -1.69 -14.31 -27.06
CA VAL A 97 -2.49 -13.29 -26.37
C VAL A 97 -1.82 -12.88 -25.05
N CYS A 98 -1.39 -13.86 -24.25
CA CYS A 98 -0.69 -13.62 -22.99
C CYS A 98 0.59 -12.78 -23.19
N ARG A 99 1.43 -13.19 -24.16
CA ARG A 99 2.67 -12.50 -24.52
C ARG A 99 2.40 -11.05 -24.92
N THR A 100 1.42 -10.83 -25.80
CA THR A 100 1.04 -9.50 -26.27
C THR A 100 0.54 -8.62 -25.12
N CYS A 101 -0.25 -9.17 -24.18
CA CYS A 101 -0.69 -8.42 -22.99
C CYS A 101 0.49 -7.95 -22.12
N VAL A 102 1.48 -8.81 -21.90
CA VAL A 102 2.69 -8.46 -21.13
C VAL A 102 3.52 -7.40 -21.84
N GLU A 103 3.67 -7.49 -23.16
CA GLU A 103 4.37 -6.50 -23.99
C GLU A 103 3.72 -5.13 -23.93
N GLU A 104 2.40 -5.06 -24.09
CA GLU A 104 1.66 -3.80 -23.99
C GLU A 104 1.74 -3.20 -22.59
N LEU A 105 1.57 -4.01 -21.54
CA LEU A 105 1.70 -3.57 -20.16
C LEU A 105 3.10 -3.02 -19.86
N ALA A 106 4.14 -3.67 -20.39
CA ALA A 106 5.52 -3.23 -20.20
C ALA A 106 5.74 -1.79 -20.69
N LEU A 107 5.02 -1.33 -21.71
CA LEU A 107 5.16 0.04 -22.24
C LEU A 107 4.89 1.12 -21.19
N TYR A 108 4.13 0.84 -20.13
CA TYR A 108 3.95 1.77 -19.00
C TYR A 108 5.22 2.00 -18.16
N LEU A 109 6.27 1.20 -18.39
CA LEU A 109 7.60 1.38 -17.80
C LEU A 109 8.48 2.36 -18.60
N LYS A 110 8.05 2.80 -19.81
CA LYS A 110 8.69 3.92 -20.53
C LYS A 110 8.35 5.22 -19.78
N PRO A 111 9.28 5.80 -19.00
CA PRO A 111 10.42 6.53 -19.56
C PRO A 111 11.76 6.27 -18.83
N ILE A 112 11.97 5.06 -18.28
CA ILE A 112 13.15 4.76 -17.45
C ILE A 112 14.44 4.61 -18.28
N SER A 113 14.34 4.41 -19.60
CA SER A 113 15.47 4.32 -20.53
C SER A 113 16.01 5.72 -20.91
N GLY A 114 16.45 6.48 -19.92
CA GLY A 114 17.42 7.55 -20.13
C GLY A 114 18.81 6.94 -19.99
N GLY A 115 19.38 6.47 -21.10
CA GLY A 115 20.80 6.13 -21.16
C GLY A 115 21.63 7.24 -20.51
N LYS A 116 22.69 6.86 -19.79
CA LYS A 116 23.63 7.71 -19.04
C LYS A 116 23.52 9.21 -19.41
N GLY A 117 22.69 9.96 -18.69
CA GLY A 117 22.71 11.43 -18.70
C GLY A 117 21.56 12.20 -19.34
N VAL A 118 20.51 11.58 -19.89
CA VAL A 118 19.32 12.34 -20.36
C VAL A 118 18.11 12.06 -19.48
N VAL A 119 17.80 13.01 -18.59
CA VAL A 119 16.61 13.00 -17.74
C VAL A 119 15.38 13.20 -18.63
N SER A 120 14.53 12.17 -18.79
CA SER A 120 13.18 12.36 -19.33
C SER A 120 12.40 13.29 -18.40
N LEU A 121 11.88 14.39 -18.95
CA LEU A 121 11.14 15.42 -18.23
C LEU A 121 9.69 15.00 -17.87
N SER A 122 9.23 13.83 -18.31
CA SER A 122 7.89 13.31 -17.99
C SER A 122 7.94 12.30 -16.82
N PRO A 123 7.26 12.58 -15.70
CA PRO A 123 7.12 11.60 -14.62
C PRO A 123 6.30 10.40 -15.12
N SER A 124 6.73 9.19 -14.77
CA SER A 124 5.95 7.96 -15.07
C SER A 124 4.56 8.07 -14.45
N THR A 125 3.54 7.65 -15.22
CA THR A 125 2.14 7.65 -14.77
C THR A 125 1.92 6.69 -13.59
N LEU A 126 2.65 5.57 -13.57
CA LEU A 126 2.54 4.55 -12.52
C LEU A 126 3.42 4.87 -11.32
N SER A 127 2.93 4.59 -10.12
CA SER A 127 3.74 4.68 -8.90
C SER A 127 4.91 3.67 -8.90
N ARG A 128 5.95 3.94 -8.10
CA ARG A 128 7.07 2.97 -7.93
C ARG A 128 6.61 1.57 -7.49
N PRO A 129 5.69 1.41 -6.51
CA PRO A 129 5.12 0.10 -6.18
C PRO A 129 4.45 -0.62 -7.35
N MET A 130 3.72 0.11 -8.21
CA MET A 130 3.13 -0.48 -9.42
C MET A 130 4.19 -0.90 -10.43
N GLN A 131 5.17 -0.03 -10.72
CA GLN A 131 6.27 -0.35 -11.62
C GLN A 131 7.03 -1.60 -11.18
N ARG A 132 7.35 -1.74 -9.89
CA ARG A 132 8.05 -2.92 -9.35
C ARG A 132 7.26 -4.22 -9.57
N LYS A 133 5.94 -4.19 -9.35
CA LYS A 133 5.07 -5.35 -9.58
C LYS A 133 4.93 -5.66 -11.07
N LEU A 134 4.92 -4.63 -11.91
CA LEU A 134 4.86 -4.77 -13.36
C LEU A 134 6.16 -5.38 -13.91
N VAL A 135 7.34 -4.93 -13.45
CA VAL A 135 8.63 -5.57 -13.76
C VAL A 135 8.64 -7.05 -13.35
N THR A 136 8.01 -7.38 -12.21
CA THR A 136 7.87 -8.78 -11.77
C THR A 136 7.10 -9.62 -12.79
N LEU A 137 5.97 -9.10 -13.30
CA LEU A 137 5.19 -9.77 -14.35
C LEU A 137 5.98 -9.90 -15.66
N VAL A 138 6.65 -8.82 -16.09
CA VAL A 138 7.45 -8.79 -17.34
C VAL A 138 8.56 -9.84 -17.35
N ASN A 139 9.13 -10.18 -16.18
CA ASN A 139 10.18 -11.18 -16.08
C ASN A 139 9.66 -12.63 -15.98
N CYS A 140 8.36 -12.87 -16.04
CA CYS A 140 7.81 -14.23 -16.02
C CYS A 140 8.04 -14.94 -17.36
N GLN A 141 8.58 -16.16 -17.33
CA GLN A 141 8.79 -16.99 -18.52
C GLN A 141 7.57 -17.88 -18.78
N LEU A 142 6.65 -17.44 -19.66
CA LEU A 142 5.34 -18.08 -19.80
C LEU A 142 5.36 -19.48 -20.43
N VAL A 143 6.41 -19.84 -21.18
CA VAL A 143 6.54 -21.20 -21.73
C VAL A 143 6.81 -22.24 -20.64
N GLU A 144 7.30 -21.81 -19.48
CA GLU A 144 7.58 -22.69 -18.34
C GLU A 144 6.43 -22.65 -17.34
N GLU A 145 6.08 -23.82 -16.81
CA GLU A 145 4.99 -24.00 -15.84
C GLU A 145 5.15 -23.07 -14.61
N GLU A 146 6.32 -23.11 -14.01
CA GLU A 146 6.69 -22.27 -12.87
C GLU A 146 6.59 -20.77 -13.19
N GLY A 147 6.91 -20.37 -14.43
CA GLY A 147 6.78 -18.99 -14.89
C GLY A 147 5.31 -18.56 -15.03
N ARG A 148 4.42 -19.45 -15.48
CA ARG A 148 2.96 -19.20 -15.50
C ARG A 148 2.39 -19.01 -14.09
N THR A 149 2.77 -19.86 -13.14
CA THR A 149 2.34 -19.74 -11.73
C THR A 149 2.85 -18.43 -11.09
N ARG A 150 4.07 -17.98 -11.43
CA ARG A 150 4.57 -16.65 -11.04
C ARG A 150 3.78 -15.51 -11.71
N ALA A 151 3.42 -15.64 -12.98
CA ALA A 151 2.65 -14.63 -13.72
C ALA A 151 1.26 -14.40 -13.11
N VAL A 152 0.54 -15.47 -12.73
CA VAL A 152 -0.76 -15.39 -12.03
C VAL A 152 -0.63 -14.64 -10.71
N ARG A 153 0.38 -14.98 -9.90
CA ARG A 153 0.67 -14.28 -8.63
C ARG A 153 1.00 -12.80 -8.85
N ALA A 154 1.80 -12.49 -9.87
CA ALA A 154 2.15 -11.12 -10.24
C ALA A 154 0.92 -10.33 -10.70
N ALA A 155 0.03 -10.93 -11.50
CA ALA A 155 -1.21 -10.34 -11.97
C ALA A 155 -2.18 -10.02 -10.80
N ARG A 156 -2.38 -10.97 -9.88
CA ARG A 156 -3.14 -10.74 -8.63
C ARG A 156 -2.57 -9.56 -7.84
N SER A 157 -1.25 -9.52 -7.69
CA SER A 157 -0.54 -8.47 -6.97
C SER A 157 -0.69 -7.08 -7.60
N LEU A 158 -0.71 -7.01 -8.94
CA LEU A 158 -0.97 -5.79 -9.71
C LEU A 158 -2.42 -5.33 -9.54
N GLY A 159 -3.39 -6.24 -9.59
CA GLY A 159 -4.80 -5.94 -9.36
C GLY A 159 -5.05 -5.35 -7.96
N GLU A 160 -4.52 -6.00 -6.93
CA GLU A 160 -4.67 -5.54 -5.54
C GLU A 160 -4.04 -4.15 -5.33
N ARG A 161 -2.86 -3.94 -5.92
CA ARG A 161 -2.20 -2.64 -5.85
C ARG A 161 -2.98 -1.57 -6.61
N THR A 162 -3.57 -1.92 -7.75
CA THR A 162 -4.40 -1.01 -8.54
C THR A 162 -5.60 -0.51 -7.74
N VAL A 163 -6.33 -1.41 -7.06
CA VAL A 163 -7.45 -1.03 -6.18
C VAL A 163 -7.00 -0.08 -5.09
N THR A 164 -5.85 -0.36 -4.47
CA THR A 164 -5.29 0.52 -3.43
C THR A 164 -5.00 1.92 -3.99
N GLU A 165 -4.47 2.04 -5.20
CA GLU A 165 -4.21 3.34 -5.82
C GLU A 165 -5.48 4.10 -6.19
N LEU A 166 -6.48 3.40 -6.73
CA LEU A 166 -7.79 3.99 -7.00
C LEU A 166 -8.44 4.52 -5.71
N ILE A 167 -8.44 3.76 -4.63
CA ILE A 167 -8.97 4.22 -3.33
C ILE A 167 -8.21 5.47 -2.84
N LEU A 168 -6.88 5.47 -2.93
CA LEU A 168 -6.06 6.61 -2.51
C LEU A 168 -6.37 7.88 -3.32
N GLN A 169 -6.64 7.77 -4.61
CA GLN A 169 -7.02 8.92 -5.44
C GLN A 169 -8.38 9.53 -5.04
N HIS A 170 -9.27 8.73 -4.45
CA HIS A 170 -10.57 9.18 -3.96
C HIS A 170 -10.54 9.59 -2.47
N GLN A 171 -9.41 9.43 -1.79
CA GLN A 171 -9.26 9.76 -0.38
C GLN A 171 -8.74 11.18 -0.21
N ASN A 172 -9.48 12.03 0.52
CA ASN A 172 -9.03 13.38 0.81
C ASN A 172 -7.93 13.37 1.91
N PRO A 173 -6.68 13.74 1.59
CA PRO A 173 -5.58 13.69 2.57
C PRO A 173 -5.77 14.67 3.73
N THR A 174 -6.42 15.82 3.49
CA THR A 174 -6.62 16.86 4.52
C THR A 174 -7.60 16.43 5.61
N GLN A 175 -8.55 15.56 5.28
CA GLN A 175 -9.58 15.08 6.21
C GLN A 175 -9.28 13.69 6.78
N LEU A 176 -8.17 13.05 6.37
CA LEU A 176 -7.84 11.66 6.72
C LEU A 176 -7.80 11.43 8.23
N SER A 177 -7.07 12.27 8.97
CA SER A 177 -6.97 12.18 10.43
C SER A 177 -8.32 12.39 11.11
N ALA A 178 -9.10 13.38 10.66
CA ALA A 178 -10.43 13.65 11.19
C ALA A 178 -11.39 12.46 10.99
N ASN A 179 -11.37 11.86 9.80
CA ASN A 179 -12.18 10.69 9.46
C ASN A 179 -11.78 9.46 10.27
N LEU A 180 -10.47 9.23 10.47
CA LEU A 180 -9.97 8.16 11.34
C LEU A 180 -10.52 8.31 12.75
N TRP A 181 -10.36 9.48 13.37
CA TRP A 181 -10.79 9.67 14.74
C TRP A 181 -12.32 9.69 14.88
N ALA A 182 -13.05 10.11 13.85
CA ALA A 182 -14.50 9.94 13.81
C ALA A 182 -14.90 8.46 13.80
N ALA A 183 -14.24 7.63 12.98
CA ALA A 183 -14.49 6.18 12.93
C ALA A 183 -14.16 5.46 14.25
N VAL A 184 -13.09 5.88 14.94
CA VAL A 184 -12.73 5.38 16.28
C VAL A 184 -13.80 5.76 17.30
N ARG A 185 -14.23 7.03 17.33
CA ARG A 185 -15.27 7.50 18.26
C ARG A 185 -16.63 6.87 18.01
N ALA A 186 -17.01 6.63 16.75
CA ALA A 186 -18.26 5.97 16.38
C ALA A 186 -18.38 4.54 16.96
N ARG A 187 -17.25 3.92 17.32
CA ARG A 187 -17.20 2.59 17.97
C ARG A 187 -17.10 2.66 19.49
N GLY A 188 -17.31 3.84 20.09
CA GLY A 188 -17.18 4.07 21.53
C GLY A 188 -15.73 3.99 22.03
N CYS A 189 -14.76 4.13 21.12
CA CYS A 189 -13.33 4.10 21.41
C CYS A 189 -12.73 5.50 21.36
N GLN A 190 -11.53 5.66 21.93
CA GLN A 190 -10.82 6.94 21.89
C GLN A 190 -9.31 6.71 21.91
N PHE A 191 -8.59 7.55 21.16
CA PHE A 191 -7.14 7.71 21.25
C PHE A 191 -6.87 9.10 21.83
N LEU A 192 -6.05 9.16 22.88
CA LEU A 192 -5.85 10.37 23.68
C LEU A 192 -4.66 11.23 23.22
N GLY A 193 -3.99 10.82 22.14
CA GLY A 193 -2.70 11.35 21.73
C GLY A 193 -1.53 10.50 22.26
N PRO A 194 -0.35 10.55 21.62
CA PRO A 194 0.74 9.59 21.87
C PRO A 194 1.13 9.43 23.34
N ALA A 195 1.48 10.54 24.01
CA ALA A 195 1.98 10.50 25.39
C ALA A 195 0.91 10.07 26.41
N MET A 196 -0.31 10.62 26.29
CA MET A 196 -1.39 10.30 27.23
C MET A 196 -1.90 8.87 27.05
N GLN A 197 -1.93 8.37 25.81
CA GLN A 197 -2.32 7.00 25.53
C GLN A 197 -1.31 6.00 26.08
N GLU A 198 -0.01 6.27 25.92
CA GLU A 198 1.05 5.44 26.47
C GLU A 198 0.94 5.29 27.99
N ASP A 199 0.80 6.40 28.72
CA ASP A 199 0.65 6.39 30.17
C ASP A 199 -0.64 5.66 30.60
N ALA A 200 -1.75 5.88 29.89
CA ALA A 200 -3.01 5.19 30.16
C ALA A 200 -2.88 3.66 30.02
N LEU A 201 -2.22 3.18 28.96
CA LEU A 201 -1.97 1.74 28.74
C LEU A 201 -1.03 1.15 29.80
N LYS A 202 0.02 1.88 30.20
CA LYS A 202 0.92 1.47 31.30
C LYS A 202 0.18 1.35 32.63
N LEU A 203 -0.76 2.25 32.91
CA LEU A 203 -1.60 2.18 34.11
C LEU A 203 -2.62 1.03 34.06
N VAL A 204 -3.19 0.72 32.89
CA VAL A 204 -4.03 -0.48 32.72
C VAL A 204 -3.21 -1.74 32.99
N LEU A 205 -1.99 -1.78 32.47
CA LEU A 205 -1.07 -2.92 32.67
C LEU A 205 -0.72 -3.07 34.16
N LEU A 206 -0.31 -1.98 34.82
CA LEU A 206 -0.02 -1.99 36.27
C LEU A 206 -1.18 -2.53 37.12
N ALA A 207 -2.42 -2.32 36.70
CA ALA A 207 -3.60 -2.79 37.42
C ALA A 207 -3.94 -4.28 37.20
N LEU A 208 -3.44 -4.89 36.12
CA LEU A 208 -3.91 -6.20 35.64
C LEU A 208 -2.79 -7.19 35.27
N GLU A 209 -1.51 -6.78 35.29
CA GLU A 209 -0.37 -7.61 34.88
C GLU A 209 -0.13 -8.80 35.83
N ASP A 210 -0.51 -8.68 37.09
CA ASP A 210 -0.48 -9.77 38.08
C ASP A 210 -1.63 -10.79 37.88
N GLY A 211 -2.52 -10.53 36.91
CA GLY A 211 -3.71 -11.33 36.68
C GLY A 211 -4.90 -10.94 37.55
N SER A 212 -4.88 -9.78 38.20
CA SER A 212 -6.04 -9.22 38.88
C SER A 212 -7.26 -9.12 37.96
N ALA A 213 -8.45 -9.38 38.52
CA ALA A 213 -9.72 -9.29 37.82
C ALA A 213 -10.53 -8.11 38.37
N LEU A 214 -10.64 -7.04 37.58
CA LEU A 214 -11.28 -5.79 38.00
C LEU A 214 -12.56 -5.54 37.18
N SER A 215 -13.57 -4.93 37.81
CA SER A 215 -14.71 -4.41 37.05
C SER A 215 -14.28 -3.19 36.24
N ARG A 216 -14.99 -2.91 35.13
CA ARG A 216 -14.72 -1.73 34.30
C ARG A 216 -14.69 -0.43 35.10
N LYS A 217 -15.63 -0.27 36.05
CA LYS A 217 -15.72 0.93 36.90
C LYS A 217 -14.47 1.08 37.77
N VAL A 218 -14.00 0.01 38.39
CA VAL A 218 -12.82 0.04 39.27
C VAL A 218 -11.55 0.34 38.46
N LEU A 219 -11.36 -0.34 37.33
CA LEU A 219 -10.21 -0.11 36.45
C LEU A 219 -10.15 1.34 35.94
N VAL A 220 -11.28 1.88 35.47
CA VAL A 220 -11.34 3.26 34.98
C VAL A 220 -11.01 4.25 36.10
N LEU A 221 -11.53 4.05 37.31
CA LEU A 221 -11.21 4.93 38.45
C LEU A 221 -9.72 4.89 38.81
N PHE A 222 -9.11 3.70 38.84
CA PHE A 222 -7.69 3.53 39.11
C PHE A 222 -6.82 4.32 38.12
N VAL A 223 -7.10 4.18 36.82
CA VAL A 223 -6.34 4.86 35.77
C VAL A 223 -6.53 6.38 35.84
N VAL A 224 -7.78 6.86 35.98
CA VAL A 224 -8.08 8.30 36.04
C VAL A 224 -7.36 8.97 37.21
N GLN A 225 -7.45 8.40 38.42
CA GLN A 225 -6.84 8.98 39.63
C GLN A 225 -5.32 9.13 39.50
N LYS A 226 -4.65 8.21 38.80
CA LYS A 226 -3.20 8.28 38.57
C LYS A 226 -2.82 9.16 37.38
N LEU A 227 -3.68 9.27 36.36
CA LEU A 227 -3.38 9.98 35.13
C LEU A 227 -3.69 11.49 35.23
N GLU A 228 -4.71 11.90 35.99
CA GLU A 228 -5.14 13.30 36.13
C GLU A 228 -4.03 14.24 36.62
N ALA A 229 -3.10 13.75 37.43
CA ALA A 229 -1.97 14.53 37.94
C ALA A 229 -1.05 15.07 36.83
N ARG A 230 -0.89 14.31 35.73
CA ARG A 230 -0.06 14.69 34.57
C ARG A 230 -0.90 15.21 33.41
N PHE A 231 -2.14 14.74 33.28
CA PHE A 231 -3.05 15.09 32.20
C PHE A 231 -4.42 15.49 32.76
N PRO A 232 -4.63 16.78 33.11
CA PRO A 232 -5.87 17.26 33.75
C PRO A 232 -7.14 17.06 32.91
N GLN A 233 -7.00 16.85 31.60
CA GLN A 233 -8.08 16.53 30.69
C GLN A 233 -8.55 15.06 30.75
N ALA A 234 -7.88 14.21 31.54
CA ALA A 234 -8.32 12.84 31.77
C ALA A 234 -9.70 12.81 32.43
N SER A 235 -10.58 11.94 31.96
CA SER A 235 -11.92 11.79 32.53
C SER A 235 -12.33 10.32 32.54
N LYS A 236 -13.28 9.97 33.41
CA LYS A 236 -13.87 8.62 33.45
C LYS A 236 -14.40 8.18 32.10
N THR A 237 -14.99 9.11 31.33
CA THR A 237 -15.52 8.85 29.99
C THR A 237 -14.40 8.55 28.99
N SER A 238 -13.38 9.41 28.91
CA SER A 238 -12.30 9.25 27.95
C SER A 238 -11.47 7.99 28.21
N ILE A 239 -11.19 7.67 29.48
CA ILE A 239 -10.51 6.43 29.87
C ILE A 239 -11.41 5.21 29.67
N GLY A 240 -12.71 5.34 29.93
CA GLY A 240 -13.70 4.32 29.61
C GLY A 240 -13.68 3.92 28.14
N HIS A 241 -13.48 4.87 27.22
CA HIS A 241 -13.32 4.63 25.79
C HIS A 241 -11.97 4.00 25.42
N VAL A 242 -10.89 4.28 26.14
CA VAL A 242 -9.61 3.56 25.97
C VAL A 242 -9.75 2.09 26.37
N VAL A 243 -10.39 1.83 27.52
CA VAL A 243 -10.70 0.46 27.95
C VAL A 243 -11.65 -0.24 26.95
N GLN A 244 -12.57 0.50 26.34
CA GLN A 244 -13.43 -0.03 25.27
C GLN A 244 -12.62 -0.49 24.06
N LEU A 245 -11.58 0.24 23.69
CA LEU A 245 -10.70 -0.10 22.58
C LEU A 245 -9.96 -1.42 22.84
N LEU A 246 -9.40 -1.58 24.03
CA LEU A 246 -8.77 -2.85 24.46
C LEU A 246 -9.76 -4.01 24.54
N TYR A 247 -11.00 -3.73 24.94
CA TYR A 247 -12.07 -4.73 24.92
C TYR A 247 -12.39 -5.19 23.50
N ARG A 248 -12.51 -4.26 22.54
CA ARG A 248 -12.73 -4.61 21.12
C ARG A 248 -11.55 -5.38 20.54
N ALA A 249 -10.34 -5.00 20.94
CA ALA A 249 -9.09 -5.71 20.62
C ALA A 249 -8.99 -7.10 21.27
N SER A 250 -10.02 -7.55 22.00
CA SER A 250 -10.05 -8.86 22.65
C SER A 250 -8.91 -9.09 23.64
N CYS A 251 -8.39 -8.03 24.27
CA CYS A 251 -7.32 -8.11 25.27
C CYS A 251 -7.74 -8.76 26.58
N PHE A 252 -9.05 -8.81 26.88
CA PHE A 252 -9.57 -9.25 28.17
C PHE A 252 -10.23 -10.62 28.11
N LYS A 253 -10.00 -11.42 29.16
CA LYS A 253 -10.89 -12.48 29.59
C LYS A 253 -11.98 -11.88 30.47
N VAL A 254 -13.24 -12.08 30.10
CA VAL A 254 -14.39 -11.46 30.76
C VAL A 254 -15.17 -12.52 31.52
N THR A 255 -15.26 -12.37 32.84
CA THR A 255 -16.04 -13.27 33.70
C THR A 255 -17.33 -12.57 34.12
N LYS A 256 -18.47 -13.10 33.68
CA LYS A 256 -19.80 -12.65 34.11
C LYS A 256 -20.06 -13.14 35.54
N ARG A 257 -20.74 -12.32 36.34
CA ARG A 257 -21.19 -12.65 37.70
C ARG A 257 -22.68 -12.39 37.78
N ASP A 258 -23.43 -13.28 38.41
CA ASP A 258 -24.87 -13.09 38.58
C ASP A 258 -25.13 -11.90 39.51
N GLU A 259 -26.02 -11.00 39.06
CA GLU A 259 -26.42 -9.78 39.78
C GLU A 259 -25.30 -8.76 40.12
N ASP A 260 -24.08 -8.92 39.59
CA ASP A 260 -22.95 -7.99 39.79
C ASP A 260 -22.22 -7.65 38.48
N SER A 261 -21.39 -6.61 38.49
CA SER A 261 -20.59 -6.17 37.34
C SER A 261 -19.61 -7.25 36.89
N SER A 262 -19.52 -7.48 35.59
CA SER A 262 -18.52 -8.36 34.98
C SER A 262 -17.09 -7.93 35.36
N LEU A 263 -16.24 -8.93 35.58
CA LEU A 263 -14.81 -8.73 35.82
C LEU A 263 -14.03 -8.91 34.53
N MET A 264 -12.96 -8.14 34.40
CA MET A 264 -12.06 -8.11 33.27
C MET A 264 -10.66 -8.42 33.77
N GLN A 265 -10.05 -9.44 33.18
CA GLN A 265 -8.66 -9.83 33.44
C GLN A 265 -7.88 -9.75 32.13
N LEU A 266 -6.65 -9.25 32.16
CA LEU A 266 -5.81 -9.23 30.97
C LEU A 266 -5.33 -10.65 30.63
N LYS A 267 -5.49 -11.06 29.37
CA LYS A 267 -4.97 -12.36 28.91
C LYS A 267 -3.44 -12.36 29.04
N GLU A 268 -2.86 -13.54 29.26
CA GLU A 268 -1.44 -13.69 29.62
C GLU A 268 -0.51 -13.10 28.56
N GLU A 269 -0.83 -13.33 27.29
CA GLU A 269 -0.09 -12.83 26.13
C GLU A 269 -0.03 -11.29 26.04
N PHE A 270 -0.94 -10.57 26.72
CA PHE A 270 -1.00 -9.11 26.70
C PHE A 270 -0.47 -8.46 27.99
N ARG A 271 0.12 -9.23 28.92
CA ARG A 271 0.70 -8.71 30.19
C ARG A 271 2.08 -8.09 30.04
N THR A 272 2.40 -7.58 28.85
CA THR A 272 3.57 -6.75 28.61
C THR A 272 3.13 -5.51 27.84
N TYR A 273 3.81 -4.38 28.06
CA TYR A 273 3.46 -3.14 27.37
C TYR A 273 3.54 -3.30 25.86
N GLU A 274 4.59 -3.96 25.35
CA GLU A 274 4.78 -4.17 23.92
C GLU A 274 3.65 -4.97 23.27
N ALA A 275 3.23 -6.08 23.89
CA ALA A 275 2.15 -6.90 23.36
C ALA A 275 0.79 -6.17 23.43
N LEU A 276 0.49 -5.53 24.57
CA LEU A 276 -0.75 -4.77 24.75
C LEU A 276 -0.82 -3.59 23.77
N ARG A 277 0.28 -2.86 23.60
CA ARG A 277 0.39 -1.72 22.70
C ARG A 277 0.23 -2.16 21.26
N ARG A 278 0.88 -3.25 20.85
CA ARG A 278 0.75 -3.82 19.52
C ARG A 278 -0.71 -4.18 19.20
N GLU A 279 -1.42 -4.82 20.13
CA GLU A 279 -2.82 -5.21 19.94
C GLU A 279 -3.75 -3.98 19.91
N HIS A 280 -3.47 -2.98 20.76
CA HIS A 280 -4.15 -1.69 20.72
C HIS A 280 -4.00 -1.01 19.35
N ASP A 281 -2.78 -0.92 18.82
CA ASP A 281 -2.51 -0.27 17.54
C ASP A 281 -3.15 -1.05 16.38
N ALA A 282 -3.05 -2.38 16.40
CA ALA A 282 -3.70 -3.26 15.44
C ALA A 282 -5.21 -3.04 15.40
N GLN A 283 -5.85 -2.86 16.55
CA GLN A 283 -7.29 -2.56 16.60
C GLN A 283 -7.63 -1.21 15.99
N ILE A 284 -6.80 -0.17 16.14
CA ILE A 284 -7.02 1.13 15.47
C ILE A 284 -6.84 0.99 13.96
N VAL A 285 -5.82 0.25 13.50
CA VAL A 285 -5.62 -0.05 12.07
C VAL A 285 -6.83 -0.79 11.50
N HIS A 286 -7.35 -1.79 12.22
CA HIS A 286 -8.56 -2.53 11.83
C HIS A 286 -9.78 -1.61 11.69
N ILE A 287 -9.97 -0.67 12.62
CA ILE A 287 -11.06 0.33 12.55
C ILE A 287 -10.92 1.21 11.30
N ALA A 288 -9.70 1.61 10.95
CA ALA A 288 -9.44 2.39 9.76
C ALA A 288 -9.74 1.60 8.47
N MET A 289 -9.36 0.33 8.42
CA MET A 289 -9.66 -0.58 7.30
C MET A 289 -11.18 -0.74 7.12
N GLU A 290 -11.92 -1.02 8.19
CA GLU A 290 -13.39 -1.09 8.15
C GLU A 290 -14.05 0.22 7.70
N ALA A 291 -13.39 1.36 7.93
CA ALA A 291 -13.85 2.67 7.49
C ALA A 291 -13.41 3.01 6.05
N GLY A 292 -12.74 2.09 5.36
CA GLY A 292 -12.22 2.29 4.00
C GLY A 292 -11.07 3.30 3.92
N LEU A 293 -10.34 3.50 5.03
CA LEU A 293 -9.22 4.44 5.10
C LEU A 293 -7.89 3.71 4.84
N ARG A 294 -7.13 4.19 3.86
CA ARG A 294 -5.77 3.72 3.55
C ARG A 294 -4.76 4.72 4.10
N ILE A 295 -4.00 4.28 5.09
CA ILE A 295 -3.01 5.11 5.82
C ILE A 295 -1.65 4.42 5.75
N SER A 296 -0.61 5.16 5.37
CA SER A 296 0.74 4.61 5.25
C SER A 296 1.38 4.32 6.61
N PRO A 297 2.38 3.41 6.70
CA PRO A 297 3.08 3.15 7.97
C PRO A 297 3.72 4.40 8.59
N GLU A 298 4.19 5.33 7.74
CA GLU A 298 4.75 6.62 8.19
C GLU A 298 3.67 7.52 8.82
N GLN A 299 2.52 7.60 8.17
CA GLN A 299 1.37 8.34 8.71
C GLN A 299 0.88 7.72 10.02
N TRP A 300 0.84 6.38 10.10
CA TRP A 300 0.49 5.68 11.33
C TRP A 300 1.46 5.94 12.48
N SER A 301 2.76 5.89 12.21
CA SER A 301 3.81 6.25 13.17
C SER A 301 3.58 7.68 13.69
N SER A 302 3.32 8.63 12.79
CA SER A 302 3.03 10.01 13.17
C SER A 302 1.75 10.15 13.99
N LEU A 303 0.67 9.45 13.61
CA LEU A 303 -0.64 9.52 14.27
C LEU A 303 -0.62 8.91 15.69
N LEU A 304 0.03 7.76 15.86
CA LEU A 304 -0.02 6.97 17.09
C LEU A 304 1.15 7.24 18.04
N TYR A 305 2.28 7.72 17.52
CA TYR A 305 3.51 7.92 18.28
C TYR A 305 4.04 9.35 18.21
N GLY A 306 3.64 10.14 17.21
CA GLY A 306 4.17 11.49 17.00
C GLY A 306 5.59 11.50 16.41
N ASP A 307 6.04 10.39 15.85
CA ASP A 307 7.37 10.21 15.27
C ASP A 307 7.34 9.38 13.98
N LEU A 308 8.51 9.15 13.38
CA LEU A 308 8.69 8.25 12.22
C LEU A 308 9.45 6.97 12.56
N VAL A 309 9.78 6.75 13.84
CA VAL A 309 10.60 5.64 14.31
C VAL A 309 9.81 4.33 14.26
N HIS A 310 8.51 4.39 14.54
CA HIS A 310 7.63 3.21 14.60
C HIS A 310 7.10 2.75 13.23
N LYS A 311 7.65 3.27 12.12
CA LYS A 311 7.24 2.91 10.75
C LYS A 311 7.28 1.40 10.50
N SER A 312 8.36 0.72 10.89
CA SER A 312 8.52 -0.74 10.69
C SER A 312 7.56 -1.56 11.54
N HIS A 313 7.30 -1.12 12.77
CA HIS A 313 6.29 -1.72 13.65
C HIS A 313 4.90 -1.63 13.03
N MET A 314 4.50 -0.45 12.54
CA MET A 314 3.20 -0.25 11.89
C MET A 314 3.09 -1.05 10.59
N GLN A 315 4.16 -1.13 9.79
CA GLN A 315 4.21 -2.00 8.61
C GLN A 315 3.95 -3.46 9.00
N SER A 316 4.63 -3.96 10.05
CA SER A 316 4.44 -5.33 10.53
C SER A 316 3.02 -5.61 11.03
N ILE A 317 2.32 -4.62 11.60
CA ILE A 317 0.90 -4.73 11.97
C ILE A 317 0.03 -4.84 10.71
N ILE A 318 0.22 -3.94 9.75
CA ILE A 318 -0.57 -3.91 8.51
C ILE A 318 -0.42 -5.24 7.75
N ASP A 319 0.82 -5.73 7.61
CA ASP A 319 1.10 -6.99 6.91
C ASP A 319 0.44 -8.20 7.60
N LYS A 320 0.41 -8.22 8.94
CA LYS A 320 -0.27 -9.29 9.71
C LYS A 320 -1.79 -9.23 9.62
N LEU A 321 -2.37 -8.07 9.34
CA LEU A 321 -3.81 -7.89 9.14
C LEU A 321 -4.26 -8.22 7.71
N GLN A 322 -3.31 -8.39 6.78
CA GLN A 322 -3.64 -8.87 5.44
C GLN A 322 -3.99 -10.35 5.49
N SER A 323 -5.09 -10.70 4.83
CA SER A 323 -5.55 -12.06 4.60
C SER A 323 -5.77 -12.29 3.11
N PRO A 324 -5.92 -13.53 2.65
CA PRO A 324 -6.19 -13.82 1.24
C PRO A 324 -7.46 -13.11 0.74
N GLU A 325 -8.45 -12.91 1.61
CA GLU A 325 -9.70 -12.22 1.33
C GLU A 325 -9.57 -10.69 1.32
N SER A 326 -8.43 -10.12 1.74
CA SER A 326 -8.22 -8.66 1.78
C SER A 326 -8.37 -8.02 0.40
N PHE A 327 -7.97 -8.69 -0.67
CA PHE A 327 -8.14 -8.16 -2.01
C PHE A 327 -9.64 -8.06 -2.38
N ALA A 328 -10.42 -9.13 -2.20
CA ALA A 328 -11.86 -9.11 -2.47
C ALA A 328 -12.59 -8.04 -1.64
N LYS A 329 -12.24 -7.89 -0.36
CA LYS A 329 -12.77 -6.81 0.49
C LYS A 329 -12.40 -5.42 -0.04
N SER A 330 -11.17 -5.24 -0.53
CA SER A 330 -10.72 -3.99 -1.13
C SER A 330 -11.52 -3.63 -2.40
N VAL A 331 -11.92 -4.63 -3.20
CA VAL A 331 -12.78 -4.40 -4.38
C VAL A 331 -14.16 -3.88 -3.96
N GLN A 332 -14.73 -4.46 -2.90
CA GLN A 332 -16.01 -3.99 -2.33
C GLN A 332 -15.88 -2.57 -1.76
N GLU A 333 -14.79 -2.26 -1.04
CA GLU A 333 -14.48 -0.91 -0.56
C GLU A 333 -14.42 0.10 -1.71
N LEU A 334 -13.73 -0.24 -2.81
CA LEU A 334 -13.69 0.60 -3.99
C LEU A 334 -15.09 0.83 -4.56
N THR A 335 -15.94 -0.19 -4.65
CA THR A 335 -17.33 -0.02 -5.12
C THR A 335 -18.10 0.98 -4.26
N ILE A 336 -17.96 0.92 -2.92
CA ILE A 336 -18.60 1.87 -2.01
C ILE A 336 -18.08 3.30 -2.23
N VAL A 337 -16.76 3.43 -2.44
CA VAL A 337 -16.15 4.73 -2.74
C VAL A 337 -16.68 5.32 -4.04
N LEU A 338 -16.77 4.52 -5.10
CA LEU A 338 -17.28 4.94 -6.41
C LEU A 338 -18.77 5.34 -6.35
N GLN A 339 -19.59 4.60 -5.60
CA GLN A 339 -20.99 4.97 -5.35
C GLN A 339 -21.12 6.33 -4.66
N ARG A 340 -20.23 6.63 -3.72
CA ARG A 340 -20.23 7.92 -3.00
C ARG A 340 -19.80 9.10 -3.89
N THR A 341 -18.90 8.86 -4.86
CA THR A 341 -18.38 9.91 -5.75
C THR A 341 -19.14 10.02 -7.08
N GLY A 342 -20.07 9.10 -7.35
CA GLY A 342 -20.87 9.07 -8.58
C GLY A 342 -20.16 8.47 -9.79
N ASP A 343 -18.96 7.91 -9.60
CA ASP A 343 -18.15 7.21 -10.62
C ASP A 343 -18.05 7.90 -12.00
N PRO A 344 -17.52 9.14 -12.08
CA PRO A 344 -17.48 9.90 -13.33
C PRO A 344 -16.58 9.27 -14.41
N ALA A 345 -15.71 8.34 -14.03
CA ALA A 345 -14.78 7.64 -14.92
C ALA A 345 -15.25 6.22 -15.28
N ASN A 346 -16.44 5.80 -14.83
CA ASN A 346 -16.97 4.45 -15.02
C ASN A 346 -15.98 3.36 -14.58
N LEU A 347 -15.28 3.57 -13.47
CA LEU A 347 -14.34 2.61 -12.87
C LEU A 347 -15.04 1.34 -12.40
N ASN A 348 -16.36 1.37 -12.20
CA ASN A 348 -17.14 0.17 -11.90
C ASN A 348 -17.08 -0.87 -13.05
N SER A 349 -16.72 -0.47 -14.27
CA SER A 349 -16.42 -1.41 -15.37
C SER A 349 -15.24 -2.36 -15.06
N LEU A 350 -14.32 -1.95 -14.17
CA LEU A 350 -13.17 -2.77 -13.75
C LEU A 350 -13.55 -3.85 -12.73
N ARG A 351 -14.80 -3.86 -12.23
CA ARG A 351 -15.23 -4.75 -11.15
C ARG A 351 -15.06 -6.23 -11.48
N ALA A 352 -15.57 -6.69 -12.63
CA ALA A 352 -15.49 -8.11 -13.00
C ALA A 352 -14.02 -8.57 -13.20
N PRO A 353 -13.16 -7.84 -13.92
CA PRO A 353 -11.73 -8.14 -13.96
C PRO A 353 -11.05 -8.16 -12.58
N LEU A 354 -11.42 -7.25 -11.68
CA LEU A 354 -10.88 -7.22 -10.32
C LEU A 354 -11.34 -8.42 -9.47
N GLU A 355 -12.61 -8.82 -9.59
CA GLU A 355 -13.16 -10.01 -8.91
C GLU A 355 -12.49 -11.29 -9.43
N LEU A 356 -12.24 -11.41 -10.74
CA LEU A 356 -11.46 -12.49 -11.33
C LEU A 356 -10.06 -12.56 -10.70
N LEU A 357 -9.32 -11.45 -10.67
CA LEU A 357 -7.97 -11.40 -10.09
C LEU A 357 -7.96 -11.67 -8.58
N ALA A 358 -8.99 -11.25 -7.86
CA ALA A 358 -9.11 -11.46 -6.43
C ALA A 358 -9.39 -12.93 -6.06
N ALA A 359 -10.05 -13.67 -6.95
CA ALA A 359 -10.36 -15.08 -6.78
C ALA A 359 -9.17 -16.02 -7.04
N LEU A 360 -8.07 -15.51 -7.61
CA LEU A 360 -6.88 -16.32 -7.91
C LEU A 360 -6.24 -16.89 -6.64
N ASP A 361 -5.85 -18.16 -6.72
CA ASP A 361 -5.06 -18.79 -5.68
C ASP A 361 -3.69 -18.11 -5.56
N HIS A 362 -3.29 -17.90 -4.31
CA HIS A 362 -2.07 -17.21 -3.90
C HIS A 362 -1.08 -18.18 -3.25
N ASN A 363 -1.46 -19.46 -3.10
CA ASN A 363 -0.60 -20.50 -2.59
C ASN A 363 0.59 -20.73 -3.55
N PRO A 364 1.85 -20.70 -3.06
CA PRO A 364 3.01 -21.03 -3.90
C PRO A 364 2.97 -22.44 -4.48
N ASP A 365 2.26 -23.38 -3.85
CA ASP A 365 2.12 -24.77 -4.28
C ASP A 365 0.88 -25.01 -5.17
N ALA A 366 0.23 -23.94 -5.62
CA ALA A 366 -0.90 -24.05 -6.54
C ALA A 366 -0.46 -24.69 -7.86
N ALA A 367 -1.34 -25.53 -8.42
CA ALA A 367 -1.14 -26.09 -9.75
C ALA A 367 -1.01 -24.96 -10.78
N ALA A 368 -0.23 -25.20 -11.82
CA ALA A 368 -0.11 -24.21 -12.89
C ALA A 368 -1.44 -24.02 -13.63
N PRO A 369 -1.72 -22.79 -14.07
CA PRO A 369 -2.95 -22.49 -14.79
C PRO A 369 -2.94 -23.20 -16.15
N SER A 370 -4.13 -23.52 -16.63
CA SER A 370 -4.34 -23.82 -18.04
C SER A 370 -4.00 -22.59 -18.91
N TRP A 371 -3.82 -22.79 -20.21
CA TRP A 371 -3.54 -21.68 -21.13
C TRP A 371 -4.72 -20.71 -21.22
N GLU A 372 -5.95 -21.22 -21.26
CA GLU A 372 -7.18 -20.41 -21.22
C GLU A 372 -7.30 -19.60 -19.92
N GLU A 373 -7.00 -20.22 -18.77
CA GLU A 373 -6.99 -19.52 -17.48
C GLU A 373 -5.94 -18.40 -17.46
N LEU A 374 -4.73 -18.68 -17.95
CA LEU A 374 -3.67 -17.69 -18.03
C LEU A 374 -4.05 -16.51 -18.93
N GLU A 375 -4.66 -16.77 -20.10
CA GLU A 375 -5.14 -15.73 -20.99
C GLU A 375 -6.15 -14.82 -20.30
N ASN A 376 -7.17 -15.40 -19.67
CA ASN A 376 -8.19 -14.65 -18.93
C ASN A 376 -7.57 -13.76 -17.85
N VAL A 377 -6.56 -14.27 -17.13
CA VAL A 377 -5.82 -13.50 -16.11
C VAL A 377 -5.02 -12.36 -16.75
N MET A 378 -4.30 -12.60 -17.86
CA MET A 378 -3.50 -11.58 -18.54
C MET A 378 -4.36 -10.47 -19.14
N LEU A 379 -5.50 -10.81 -19.74
CA LEU A 379 -6.49 -9.84 -20.21
C LEU A 379 -7.09 -9.04 -19.04
N GLY A 380 -7.45 -9.72 -17.95
CA GLY A 380 -7.98 -9.08 -16.75
C GLY A 380 -7.02 -8.04 -16.15
N VAL A 381 -5.76 -8.40 -15.95
CA VAL A 381 -4.76 -7.46 -15.41
C VAL A 381 -4.44 -6.32 -16.39
N LYS A 382 -4.43 -6.60 -17.71
CA LYS A 382 -4.27 -5.56 -18.74
C LYS A 382 -5.35 -4.49 -18.63
N VAL A 383 -6.63 -4.91 -18.58
CA VAL A 383 -7.77 -3.99 -18.45
C VAL A 383 -7.69 -3.18 -17.15
N VAL A 384 -7.38 -3.82 -16.03
CA VAL A 384 -7.29 -3.16 -14.72
C VAL A 384 -6.18 -2.11 -14.68
N VAL A 385 -4.97 -2.44 -15.15
CA VAL A 385 -3.84 -1.51 -15.15
C VAL A 385 -4.06 -0.37 -16.15
N HIS A 386 -4.61 -0.66 -17.34
CA HIS A 386 -4.98 0.38 -18.30
C HIS A 386 -6.01 1.35 -17.71
N GLY A 387 -7.07 0.84 -17.06
CA GLY A 387 -8.09 1.66 -16.41
C GLY A 387 -7.52 2.58 -15.31
N LEU A 388 -6.53 2.11 -14.55
CA LEU A 388 -5.81 2.95 -13.59
C LEU A 388 -5.06 4.10 -14.28
N VAL A 389 -4.30 3.77 -15.32
CA VAL A 389 -3.50 4.76 -16.07
C VAL A 389 -4.40 5.81 -16.68
N GLU A 390 -5.48 5.40 -17.34
CA GLU A 390 -6.47 6.29 -17.94
C GLU A 390 -7.11 7.21 -16.89
N PHE A 391 -7.48 6.65 -15.73
CA PHE A 391 -8.03 7.43 -14.63
C PHE A 391 -7.03 8.47 -14.10
N ILE A 392 -5.77 8.09 -13.89
CA ILE A 392 -4.74 9.02 -13.41
C ILE A 392 -4.52 10.14 -14.43
N GLN A 393 -4.46 9.83 -15.72
CA GLN A 393 -4.22 10.82 -16.76
C GLN A 393 -5.37 11.82 -16.92
N ASN A 394 -6.62 11.33 -16.84
CA ASN A 394 -7.80 12.12 -17.18
C ASN A 394 -8.49 12.76 -15.97
N PHE A 395 -8.41 12.14 -14.78
CA PHE A 395 -9.18 12.53 -13.60
C PHE A 395 -8.31 12.97 -12.40
N SER A 396 -7.06 12.49 -12.29
CA SER A 396 -6.18 12.90 -11.18
C SER A 396 -5.65 14.33 -11.32
N LYS A 397 -5.42 14.82 -12.56
CA LYS A 397 -4.93 16.20 -12.79
C LYS A 397 -6.02 17.27 -12.59
N LYS A 398 -7.29 16.96 -12.87
CA LYS A 398 -8.41 17.91 -12.73
C LYS A 398 -8.83 18.14 -11.27
N SER A 399 -8.53 17.22 -10.35
CA SER A 399 -8.83 17.42 -8.92
C SER A 399 -7.95 18.48 -8.27
N HIS A 400 -6.75 18.72 -8.81
CA HIS A 400 -5.87 19.79 -8.37
C HIS A 400 -6.15 21.15 -9.03
N GLU A 401 -6.66 21.20 -10.25
CA GLU A 401 -7.01 22.47 -10.92
C GLU A 401 -8.38 23.02 -10.49
N ALA A 402 -9.33 22.17 -10.08
CA ALA A 402 -10.58 22.64 -9.47
C ALA A 402 -10.39 23.23 -8.04
N PHE A 403 -9.18 23.13 -7.48
CA PHE A 403 -8.81 23.71 -6.19
C PHE A 403 -7.50 24.53 -6.24
N GLN A 404 -7.14 25.07 -7.41
CA GLN A 404 -6.15 26.14 -7.46
C GLN A 404 -6.82 27.49 -7.20
N SER A 405 -6.48 28.03 -6.01
CA SER A 405 -6.47 29.43 -5.64
C SER A 405 -7.80 30.19 -5.68
N GLN A 406 -8.63 30.00 -4.65
CA GLN A 406 -8.88 31.17 -3.81
C GLN A 406 -7.80 31.17 -2.72
N PRO A 407 -6.80 32.08 -2.76
CA PRO A 407 -6.07 32.36 -1.53
C PRO A 407 -7.13 32.77 -0.52
N ASN A 408 -7.11 32.15 0.65
CA ASN A 408 -8.07 32.36 1.71
C ASN A 408 -8.16 33.88 1.98
N SER A 409 -9.13 34.57 1.36
CA SER A 409 -9.22 36.04 1.22
C SER A 409 -9.39 36.78 2.56
N LYS A 410 -9.30 36.04 3.68
CA LYS A 410 -9.50 36.51 5.05
C LYS A 410 -8.35 36.14 6.00
N TYR A 411 -7.25 35.55 5.52
CA TYR A 411 -6.09 35.28 6.39
C TYR A 411 -5.29 36.56 6.58
N LYS A 412 -5.16 37.02 7.83
CA LYS A 412 -4.40 38.21 8.25
C LYS A 412 -4.82 39.53 7.59
N THR A 413 -6.11 39.67 7.22
CA THR A 413 -6.68 40.91 6.66
C THR A 413 -7.16 41.91 7.72
N SER A 414 -7.04 41.59 9.01
CA SER A 414 -7.30 42.52 10.13
C SER A 414 -6.45 42.17 11.36
N MET A 415 -6.17 43.17 12.20
CA MET A 415 -5.34 43.01 13.40
C MET A 415 -6.00 42.13 14.47
N CYS A 416 -5.20 41.29 15.13
CA CYS A 416 -5.67 40.42 16.21
C CYS A 416 -6.08 41.23 17.44
N ARG A 417 -7.35 41.13 17.83
CA ARG A 417 -7.88 41.82 19.02
C ARG A 417 -7.28 41.31 20.32
N ASP A 418 -7.09 40.00 20.45
CA ASP A 418 -6.57 39.37 21.67
C ASP A 418 -5.15 39.86 21.96
N LEU A 419 -4.29 39.91 20.94
CA LEU A 419 -2.95 40.48 21.07
C LEU A 419 -3.00 41.96 21.45
N ARG A 420 -3.90 42.74 20.84
CA ARG A 420 -4.01 44.19 21.08
C ARG A 420 -4.55 44.52 22.48
N GLN A 421 -5.42 43.69 23.04
CA GLN A 421 -6.07 43.95 24.33
C GLN A 421 -5.38 43.28 25.51
N GLN A 422 -4.80 42.09 25.32
CA GLN A 422 -4.23 41.28 26.40
C GLN A 422 -2.71 41.12 26.30
N GLY A 423 -2.07 41.69 25.27
CA GLY A 423 -0.62 41.64 25.05
C GLY A 423 -0.09 40.25 24.63
N SER A 424 -0.95 39.23 24.56
CA SER A 424 -0.60 37.88 24.12
C SER A 424 -1.77 37.23 23.39
N CYS A 425 -1.48 36.43 22.36
CA CYS A 425 -2.52 35.70 21.62
C CYS A 425 -2.43 34.20 21.94
N PRO A 426 -3.51 33.56 22.43
CA PRO A 426 -3.52 32.14 22.75
C PRO A 426 -3.36 31.24 21.52
N ARG A 427 -3.55 31.80 20.31
CA ARG A 427 -3.38 31.10 19.02
C ARG A 427 -1.96 31.20 18.45
N GLY A 428 -1.07 31.99 19.06
CA GLY A 428 0.33 32.10 18.65
C GLY A 428 0.53 32.35 17.16
N ALA A 429 1.53 31.71 16.56
CA ALA A 429 1.85 31.82 15.12
C ALA A 429 0.73 31.30 14.19
N ASN A 430 -0.23 30.54 14.71
CA ASN A 430 -1.36 29.98 13.95
C ASN A 430 -2.58 30.90 13.92
N CYS A 431 -2.48 32.11 14.49
CA CYS A 431 -3.58 33.07 14.47
C CYS A 431 -3.89 33.52 13.04
N THR A 432 -5.17 33.54 12.68
CA THR A 432 -5.66 33.97 11.37
C THR A 432 -5.79 35.49 11.25
N PHE A 433 -5.44 36.24 12.29
CA PHE A 433 -5.44 37.71 12.34
C PHE A 433 -4.01 38.21 12.48
N ALA A 434 -3.70 39.37 11.91
CA ALA A 434 -2.34 39.92 11.88
C ALA A 434 -1.87 40.30 13.30
N HIS A 435 -0.66 39.87 13.67
CA HIS A 435 -0.01 40.20 14.94
C HIS A 435 0.93 41.41 14.81
N THR A 436 1.32 41.76 13.58
CA THR A 436 2.15 42.92 13.26
C THR A 436 1.60 43.66 12.04
N GLN A 437 2.03 44.91 11.85
CA GLN A 437 1.64 45.72 10.69
C GLN A 437 2.16 45.10 9.37
N ASP A 438 3.38 44.56 9.38
CA ASP A 438 3.98 43.86 8.23
C ASP A 438 3.14 42.65 7.78
N GLU A 439 2.53 41.93 8.72
CA GLU A 439 1.65 40.79 8.43
C GLU A 439 0.34 41.21 7.76
N LEU A 440 -0.16 42.40 8.09
CA LEU A 440 -1.38 42.99 7.52
C LEU A 440 -1.10 43.50 6.09
N GLU A 441 0.02 44.19 5.89
CA GLU A 441 0.37 44.83 4.62
C GLU A 441 0.79 43.84 3.53
N LYS A 442 1.47 42.74 3.90
CA LYS A 442 1.82 41.63 2.97
C LYS A 442 0.60 40.97 2.32
N THR A 443 -0.58 41.11 2.91
CA THR A 443 -1.83 40.54 2.39
C THR A 443 -2.60 41.56 1.55
N SER A 444 -2.45 42.87 1.85
CA SER A 444 -3.16 43.93 1.15
C SER A 444 -2.56 44.27 -0.22
N THR A 445 -1.29 43.92 -0.47
CA THR A 445 -0.60 44.14 -1.75
C THR A 445 -0.99 43.13 -2.84
N TYR A 446 -1.76 42.09 -2.52
CA TYR A 446 -2.24 41.08 -3.46
C TYR A 446 -3.70 41.30 -3.93
N ILE A 447 -4.35 42.42 -3.54
CA ILE A 447 -5.78 42.70 -3.82
C ILE A 447 -5.98 44.00 -4.65
N LEU A 448 -4.90 44.59 -5.19
CA LEU A 448 -4.96 45.55 -6.31
C LEU A 448 -4.24 44.93 -7.51
#